data_AF-A0A377G9Z6-F1
#
_entry.id   AF-A0A377G9Z6-F1
#
_cell.length_a   1.000
_cell.length_b   1.000
_cell.length_c   1.000
_cell.angle_alpha   90.00
_cell.angle_beta   90.00
_cell.angle_gamma   90.00
#
_symmetry.space_group_name_H-M   'P 1'
#
loop_
_entity.id
_entity.type
_entity.pdbx_description
1 polymer ?
#
loop_
_entity_poly.entity_id
_entity_poly.type
_entity_poly.pdbx_seq_one_letter_code
_entity_poly.pdbx_strand_id
1 'polypeptide(L)'
;MAKKLKIKFKAGATITTKEQNLHSDHHPQLFGKTLIWNIDKDNVNDDLEMKAYAIAQQINAGKITSGMLQEVPHGSQNQLIANIEKYLDPKQKLSMRYNQNGTRLFGNLTFSCNPAPVPDNALNQDIKNLQRKYEESGAAKGQVLVTLVEDEQGKKRLLVNVHASTKPKNDSLNQTPRVDLNGVMKDLEQFRKKHPDLDIVMAGDMNNGPKGLPKEMPHILTNPTFSYQHSVQSSAIKKDGTSIAVDAVFSTEKSIPLQIQRKMNTCDKAFLEQFDKSKKEKEQLAQQEKSKPAADLQKNLKNSPAFTTAAVHTGNYRQKIKQDTQQDFPVKIIFQDSRQARQFTNHVSLRDKKNLFQNENEIYLSQGAVAKILTLNINQPKLAFTHVMQGHHDEKLSKQRIEELQQKCVDQIKAVKGVQASAPTLKYENTKIRQDTRGVIDYSMQLTFASKEEARAFSDAMGYQNKTLLFQKGNTVYIAKDTEADFLKKMCKSENTASYKTHLATLKSSSAQPLPQPKETLEDVVMSAPKSGKGPP
;
A
#
# COMPACT_ATOMS: atom_id res chain seq x y z
N MET A 1 -9.86 4.07 24.68
CA MET A 1 -11.11 4.12 25.50
C MET A 1 -11.49 5.57 25.75
N ALA A 2 -12.78 5.89 25.80
CA ALA A 2 -13.26 7.25 26.07
C ALA A 2 -12.87 7.73 27.49
N LYS A 3 -12.68 9.05 27.65
CA LYS A 3 -12.37 9.68 28.94
C LYS A 3 -13.64 9.78 29.78
N LYS A 4 -13.59 9.26 31.00
CA LYS A 4 -14.64 9.46 32.00
C LYS A 4 -14.37 10.77 32.76
N LEU A 5 -15.12 11.81 32.45
CA LEU A 5 -14.93 13.15 33.01
C LEU A 5 -16.08 13.51 33.97
N LYS A 6 -15.73 14.02 35.15
CA LYS A 6 -16.67 14.64 36.08
C LYS A 6 -16.89 16.08 35.65
N ILE A 7 -18.12 16.45 35.34
CA ILE A 7 -18.47 17.79 34.86
C ILE A 7 -19.34 18.49 35.90
N LYS A 8 -18.95 19.69 36.29
CA LYS A 8 -19.71 20.54 37.21
C LYS A 8 -20.73 21.38 36.43
N PHE A 9 -22.00 21.24 36.77
CA PHE A 9 -23.11 22.03 36.26
C PHE A 9 -23.58 22.99 37.35
N LYS A 10 -23.60 24.28 37.03
CA LYS A 10 -24.16 25.31 37.93
C LYS A 10 -25.60 25.59 37.53
N ALA A 11 -26.53 25.37 38.45
CA ALA A 11 -27.94 25.75 38.32
C ALA A 11 -28.30 26.64 39.52
N GLY A 12 -28.35 27.96 39.32
CA GLY A 12 -28.48 28.92 40.41
C GLY A 12 -27.28 28.91 41.35
N ALA A 13 -27.52 28.74 42.66
CA ALA A 13 -26.47 28.62 43.68
C ALA A 13 -25.91 27.19 43.82
N THR A 14 -26.59 26.19 43.27
CA THR A 14 -26.22 24.78 43.46
C THR A 14 -25.28 24.30 42.35
N ILE A 15 -24.20 23.64 42.75
CA ILE A 15 -23.27 22.97 41.84
C ILE A 15 -23.54 21.46 41.92
N THR A 16 -23.95 20.86 40.80
CA THR A 16 -24.09 19.41 40.67
C THR A 16 -22.95 18.86 39.82
N THR A 17 -22.45 17.67 40.15
CA THR A 17 -21.41 16.99 39.36
C THR A 17 -22.02 15.78 38.67
N LYS A 18 -21.85 15.65 37.35
CA LYS A 18 -22.23 14.44 36.61
C LYS A 18 -21.02 13.86 35.90
N GLU A 19 -20.92 12.54 35.89
CA GLU A 19 -19.91 11.85 35.09
C GLU A 19 -20.42 11.69 33.65
N GLN A 20 -19.55 11.94 32.67
CA GLN A 20 -19.80 11.72 31.25
C GLN A 20 -18.61 11.01 30.61
N ASN A 21 -18.88 10.11 29.68
CA ASN A 21 -17.87 9.49 28.84
C ASN A 21 -17.73 10.34 27.58
N LEU A 22 -16.57 10.95 27.39
CA LEU A 22 -16.27 11.86 26.29
C LEU A 22 -15.03 11.42 25.52
N HIS A 23 -14.98 11.70 24.22
CA HIS A 23 -13.80 11.43 23.38
C HIS A 23 -12.62 12.34 23.74
N SER A 24 -12.90 13.59 24.08
CA SER A 24 -11.92 14.62 24.44
C SER A 24 -12.47 15.45 25.60
N ASP A 25 -11.60 16.06 26.39
CA ASP A 25 -12.00 17.11 27.33
C ASP A 25 -12.37 18.43 26.62
N HIS A 26 -12.12 18.54 25.31
CA HIS A 26 -12.64 19.60 24.45
C HIS A 26 -13.85 19.12 23.63
N HIS A 27 -14.91 19.92 23.62
CA HIS A 27 -16.04 19.70 22.74
C HIS A 27 -15.73 20.24 21.33
N PRO A 28 -16.04 19.47 20.26
CA PRO A 28 -15.90 19.94 18.89
C PRO A 28 -16.81 21.15 18.64
N GLN A 29 -16.37 22.01 17.73
CA GLN A 29 -17.11 23.19 17.28
C GLN A 29 -17.21 23.23 15.76
N LEU A 30 -18.30 23.81 15.26
CA LEU A 30 -18.50 24.07 13.85
C LEU A 30 -18.54 25.56 13.61
N PHE A 31 -17.73 26.02 12.66
CA PHE A 31 -17.88 27.32 12.03
C PHE A 31 -18.35 27.07 10.59
N GLY A 32 -19.67 27.19 10.38
CA GLY A 32 -20.29 26.74 9.13
C GLY A 32 -20.12 25.22 8.98
N LYS A 33 -19.42 24.79 7.92
CA LYS A 33 -19.08 23.38 7.67
C LYS A 33 -17.62 23.02 8.02
N THR A 34 -16.92 23.90 8.72
CA THR A 34 -15.55 23.66 9.18
C THR A 34 -15.54 23.20 10.63
N LEU A 35 -15.05 21.99 10.86
CA LEU A 35 -14.83 21.42 12.19
C LEU A 35 -13.61 22.05 12.87
N ILE A 36 -13.73 22.38 14.14
CA ILE A 36 -12.63 22.81 15.00
C ILE A 36 -12.65 21.90 16.23
N TRP A 37 -11.59 21.12 16.45
CA TRP A 37 -11.57 20.20 17.57
C TRP A 37 -10.15 19.87 18.05
N ASN A 38 -9.85 20.17 19.32
CA ASN A 38 -8.72 19.58 20.01
C ASN A 38 -9.07 18.13 20.36
N ILE A 39 -8.44 17.19 19.65
CA ILE A 39 -8.76 15.77 19.77
C ILE A 39 -7.95 15.08 20.86
N ASP A 40 -7.13 15.81 21.63
CA ASP A 40 -6.47 15.34 22.85
C ASP A 40 -5.53 14.14 22.64
N LYS A 41 -4.22 14.44 22.71
CA LYS A 41 -3.10 13.54 22.36
C LYS A 41 -3.02 12.26 23.22
N ASP A 42 -3.58 12.28 24.42
CA ASP A 42 -3.35 11.22 25.43
C ASP A 42 -4.18 9.94 25.16
N ASN A 43 -5.07 9.96 24.17
CA ASN A 43 -5.97 8.84 23.84
C ASN A 43 -5.52 8.09 22.57
N VAL A 44 -4.61 7.13 22.70
CA VAL A 44 -4.06 6.39 21.55
C VAL A 44 -4.74 5.01 21.35
N ASN A 45 -4.88 4.63 20.08
CA ASN A 45 -5.44 3.39 19.48
C ASN A 45 -6.97 3.30 19.37
N ASP A 46 -7.73 2.83 20.37
CA ASP A 46 -9.17 2.57 20.17
C ASP A 46 -10.04 3.84 20.09
N ASP A 47 -9.63 4.91 20.78
CA ASP A 47 -10.39 6.16 20.78
C ASP A 47 -10.19 6.99 19.50
N LEU A 48 -9.07 6.79 18.80
CA LEU A 48 -8.80 7.51 17.56
C LEU A 48 -9.72 7.05 16.41
N GLU A 49 -10.00 5.75 16.31
CA GLU A 49 -10.97 5.22 15.33
C GLU A 49 -12.40 5.67 15.67
N MET A 50 -12.77 5.72 16.94
CA MET A 50 -14.08 6.24 17.36
C MET A 50 -14.24 7.74 17.06
N LYS A 51 -13.21 8.56 17.33
CA LYS A 51 -13.17 9.98 16.93
C LYS A 51 -13.32 10.13 15.42
N ALA A 52 -12.60 9.31 14.65
CA ALA A 52 -12.70 9.27 13.20
C ALA A 52 -14.12 8.91 12.72
N TYR A 53 -14.76 7.92 13.36
CA TYR A 53 -16.13 7.54 13.09
C TYR A 53 -17.10 8.69 13.39
N ALA A 54 -16.96 9.37 14.53
CA ALA A 54 -17.78 10.53 14.88
C ALA A 54 -17.67 11.66 13.84
N ILE A 55 -16.45 11.92 13.32
CA ILE A 55 -16.21 12.87 12.24
C ILE A 55 -16.90 12.39 10.95
N ALA A 56 -16.72 11.13 10.56
CA ALA A 56 -17.30 10.56 9.35
C ALA A 56 -18.83 10.65 9.35
N GLN A 57 -19.50 10.39 10.49
CA GLN A 57 -20.95 10.54 10.61
C GLN A 57 -21.43 11.97 10.32
N GLN A 58 -20.68 12.99 10.74
CA GLN A 58 -21.03 14.38 10.45
C GLN A 58 -20.72 14.77 9.00
N ILE A 59 -19.69 14.19 8.38
CA ILE A 59 -19.41 14.36 6.95
C ILE A 59 -20.54 13.73 6.12
N ASN A 60 -20.93 12.49 6.42
CA ASN A 60 -22.02 11.79 5.72
C ASN A 60 -23.37 12.51 5.88
N ALA A 61 -23.58 13.19 7.01
CA ALA A 61 -24.74 14.04 7.24
C ALA A 61 -24.67 15.40 6.52
N GLY A 62 -23.62 15.68 5.74
CA GLY A 62 -23.42 16.94 5.03
C GLY A 62 -23.11 18.15 5.92
N LYS A 63 -22.72 17.92 7.18
CA LYS A 63 -22.47 18.97 8.17
C LYS A 63 -21.02 19.43 8.24
N ILE A 64 -20.09 18.57 7.84
CA ILE A 64 -18.66 18.86 7.84
C ILE A 64 -18.10 18.62 6.44
N THR A 65 -17.35 19.59 5.92
CA THR A 65 -16.62 19.48 4.65
C THR A 65 -15.13 19.70 4.82
N SER A 66 -14.72 20.35 5.91
CA SER A 66 -13.32 20.56 6.27
C SER A 66 -13.15 20.52 7.78
N GLY A 67 -11.92 20.35 8.25
CA GLY A 67 -11.64 20.38 9.68
C GLY A 67 -10.24 20.86 10.03
N MET A 68 -10.14 21.43 11.23
CA MET A 68 -8.95 21.89 11.91
C MET A 68 -8.85 21.16 13.26
N LEU A 69 -8.01 20.14 13.31
CA LEU A 69 -7.78 19.32 14.49
C LEU A 69 -6.49 19.72 15.19
N GLN A 70 -6.51 19.80 16.52
CA GLN A 70 -5.34 20.05 17.35
C GLN A 70 -5.03 18.81 18.20
N GLU A 71 -3.78 18.72 18.67
CA GLU A 71 -3.27 17.59 19.47
C GLU A 71 -3.41 16.22 18.81
N VAL A 72 -3.33 16.15 17.48
CA VAL A 72 -3.28 14.86 16.78
C VAL A 72 -1.95 14.16 17.09
N PRO A 73 -1.93 12.94 17.65
CA PRO A 73 -0.69 12.23 17.98
C PRO A 73 0.25 12.09 16.78
N HIS A 74 1.52 12.41 16.96
CA HIS A 74 2.52 12.33 15.88
C HIS A 74 2.67 10.88 15.40
N GLY A 75 2.71 10.67 14.08
CA GLY A 75 2.72 9.34 13.46
C GLY A 75 1.34 8.71 13.22
N SER A 76 0.27 9.26 13.82
CA SER A 76 -1.09 8.72 13.71
C SER A 76 -1.98 9.45 12.69
N GLN A 77 -1.46 10.44 11.97
CA GLN A 77 -2.23 11.30 11.04
C GLN A 77 -2.88 10.49 9.92
N ASN A 78 -2.07 9.67 9.25
CA ASN A 78 -2.53 8.85 8.13
C ASN A 78 -3.56 7.83 8.59
N GLN A 79 -3.38 7.26 9.79
CA GLN A 79 -4.33 6.34 10.38
C GLN A 79 -5.65 7.02 10.73
N LEU A 80 -5.62 8.22 11.31
CA LEU A 80 -6.81 9.01 11.59
C LEU A 80 -7.60 9.29 10.30
N ILE A 81 -6.94 9.79 9.25
CA ILE A 81 -7.59 10.07 7.97
C ILE A 81 -8.13 8.80 7.33
N ALA A 82 -7.34 7.72 7.28
CA ALA A 82 -7.79 6.44 6.74
C ALA A 82 -9.00 5.88 7.51
N ASN A 83 -9.04 6.07 8.83
CA ASN A 83 -10.19 5.69 9.64
C ASN A 83 -11.41 6.56 9.34
N ILE A 84 -11.26 7.87 9.09
CA ILE A 84 -12.39 8.70 8.65
C ILE A 84 -12.91 8.17 7.31
N GLU A 85 -12.02 8.02 6.32
CA GLU A 85 -12.31 7.52 4.98
C GLU A 85 -12.97 6.13 4.98
N LYS A 86 -12.58 5.24 5.91
CA LYS A 86 -13.19 3.91 6.11
C LYS A 86 -14.71 3.98 6.33
N TYR A 87 -15.18 5.02 7.03
CA TYR A 87 -16.58 5.18 7.42
C TYR A 87 -17.36 6.20 6.57
N LEU A 88 -16.74 6.79 5.54
CA LEU A 88 -17.43 7.68 4.61
C LEU A 88 -18.36 6.93 3.66
N ASP A 89 -19.51 7.54 3.38
CA ASP A 89 -20.50 7.08 2.41
C ASP A 89 -21.08 8.29 1.66
N PRO A 90 -20.80 8.46 0.35
CA PRO A 90 -19.97 7.58 -0.48
C PRO A 90 -18.49 7.58 -0.09
N LYS A 91 -17.77 6.52 -0.47
CA LYS A 91 -16.33 6.41 -0.24
C LYS A 91 -15.60 7.52 -1.01
N GLN A 92 -14.84 8.34 -0.30
CA GLN A 92 -14.05 9.43 -0.85
C GLN A 92 -12.70 9.53 -0.14
N LYS A 93 -11.71 10.14 -0.80
CA LYS A 93 -10.43 10.46 -0.19
C LYS A 93 -10.45 11.88 0.36
N LEU A 94 -9.89 12.07 1.54
CA LEU A 94 -9.74 13.39 2.13
C LEU A 94 -8.36 13.94 1.79
N SER A 95 -8.30 15.21 1.43
CA SER A 95 -7.04 15.94 1.45
C SER A 95 -6.66 16.23 2.89
N MET A 96 -5.37 16.10 3.22
CA MET A 96 -4.88 16.33 4.57
C MET A 96 -3.53 17.04 4.53
N ARG A 97 -3.35 17.94 5.51
CA ARG A 97 -2.07 18.57 5.83
C ARG A 97 -1.86 18.45 7.33
N TYR A 98 -0.63 18.16 7.74
CA TYR A 98 -0.25 18.07 9.14
C TYR A 98 1.06 18.80 9.39
N ASN A 99 1.21 19.38 10.57
CA ASN A 99 2.48 19.85 11.08
C ASN A 99 2.63 19.49 12.57
N GLN A 100 3.81 19.02 12.95
CA GLN A 100 4.13 18.70 14.34
C GLN A 100 4.40 19.99 15.12
N ASN A 101 3.88 20.07 16.35
CA ASN A 101 4.08 21.26 17.19
C ASN A 101 5.46 21.21 17.85
N GLY A 102 6.45 21.81 17.20
CA GLY A 102 7.84 21.83 17.64
C GLY A 102 8.37 20.40 17.82
N THR A 103 8.84 20.09 19.03
CA THR A 103 9.31 18.73 19.41
C THR A 103 8.23 17.88 20.09
N ARG A 104 6.99 18.35 20.18
CA ARG A 104 5.90 17.64 20.86
C ARG A 104 5.50 16.38 20.08
N LEU A 105 5.04 15.34 20.78
CA LEU A 105 4.55 14.10 20.18
C LEU A 105 3.12 14.23 19.60
N PHE A 106 2.74 15.44 19.20
CA PHE A 106 1.44 15.76 18.63
C PHE A 106 1.55 17.00 17.74
N GLY A 107 0.51 17.28 16.96
CA GLY A 107 0.49 18.45 16.10
C GLY A 107 -0.89 18.88 15.65
N ASN A 108 -0.90 19.84 14.75
CA ASN A 108 -2.10 20.36 14.11
C ASN A 108 -2.33 19.63 12.79
N LEU A 109 -3.57 19.24 12.53
CA LEU A 109 -3.99 18.61 11.28
C LEU A 109 -5.14 19.41 10.67
N THR A 110 -5.12 19.56 9.36
CA THR A 110 -6.30 20.00 8.60
C THR A 110 -6.70 18.93 7.61
N PHE A 111 -8.01 18.77 7.40
CA PHE A 111 -8.53 17.91 6.35
C PHE A 111 -9.63 18.61 5.55
N SER A 112 -9.86 18.17 4.32
CA SER A 112 -10.96 18.63 3.47
C SER A 112 -11.49 17.50 2.60
N CYS A 113 -12.81 17.43 2.46
CA CYS A 113 -13.52 16.51 1.56
C CYS A 113 -13.30 16.91 0.11
N ASN A 114 -13.11 18.20 -0.15
CA ASN A 114 -12.74 18.71 -1.45
C ASN A 114 -11.22 18.74 -1.56
N PRO A 115 -10.61 18.17 -2.63
CA PRO A 115 -9.19 18.29 -2.86
C PRO A 115 -8.77 19.76 -2.93
N ALA A 116 -7.55 20.06 -2.48
CA ALA A 116 -7.07 21.43 -2.48
C ALA A 116 -7.13 22.01 -3.91
N PRO A 117 -7.67 23.23 -4.08
CA PRO A 117 -7.71 23.86 -5.40
C PRO A 117 -6.30 23.98 -5.94
N VAL A 118 -6.12 23.82 -7.26
CA VAL A 118 -4.87 24.22 -7.92
C VAL A 118 -4.81 25.75 -7.84
N PRO A 119 -3.97 26.33 -6.95
CA PRO A 119 -3.87 27.78 -6.86
C PRO A 119 -3.05 28.27 -8.06
N ASP A 120 -3.26 29.53 -8.47
CA ASP A 120 -2.28 30.16 -9.35
C ASP A 120 -0.91 30.22 -8.65
N ASN A 121 0.15 30.42 -9.44
CA ASN A 121 1.52 30.38 -8.93
C ASN A 121 1.78 31.45 -7.84
N ALA A 122 1.13 32.61 -7.92
CA ALA A 122 1.32 33.70 -6.96
C ALA A 122 0.70 33.37 -5.61
N LEU A 123 -0.57 32.94 -5.60
CA LEU A 123 -1.28 32.50 -4.41
C LEU A 123 -0.57 31.30 -3.74
N ASN A 124 -0.14 30.32 -4.53
CA ASN A 124 0.61 29.18 -4.03
C ASN A 124 1.90 29.61 -3.33
N GLN A 125 2.63 30.56 -3.93
CA GLN A 125 3.88 31.06 -3.35
C GLN A 125 3.62 31.86 -2.06
N ASP A 126 2.60 32.71 -2.03
CA ASP A 126 2.24 33.48 -0.82
C ASP A 126 1.81 32.56 0.33
N ILE A 127 1.02 31.51 0.06
CA ILE A 127 0.65 30.50 1.07
C ILE A 127 1.88 29.76 1.58
N LYS A 128 2.78 29.35 0.68
CA LYS A 128 4.04 28.69 1.06
C LYS A 128 4.92 29.59 1.91
N ASN A 129 5.03 30.88 1.56
CA ASN A 129 5.80 31.85 2.33
C ASN A 129 5.20 32.06 3.73
N LEU A 130 3.87 32.19 3.80
CA LEU A 130 3.15 32.34 5.07
C LEU A 130 3.32 31.10 5.97
N GLN A 131 3.17 29.90 5.42
CA GLN A 131 3.42 28.68 6.19
C GLN A 131 4.88 28.61 6.66
N ARG A 132 5.84 28.84 5.76
CA ARG A 132 7.28 28.71 6.04
C ARG A 132 7.68 29.55 7.25
N LYS A 133 7.14 30.77 7.36
CA LYS A 133 7.32 31.65 8.53
C LYS A 133 7.04 30.93 9.85
N TYR A 134 6.00 30.12 9.94
CA TYR A 134 5.61 29.39 11.16
C TYR A 134 6.18 27.97 11.28
N GLU A 135 6.82 27.47 10.22
CA GLU A 135 7.63 26.25 10.27
C GLU A 135 9.07 26.54 10.73
N GLU A 136 9.55 27.76 10.49
CA GLU A 136 10.89 28.23 10.84
C GLU A 136 10.92 29.07 12.13
N SER A 137 9.76 29.35 12.76
CA SER A 137 9.62 30.22 13.94
C SER A 137 10.12 29.61 15.26
N GLY A 138 11.20 28.83 15.24
CA GLY A 138 11.83 28.25 16.41
C GLY A 138 10.84 27.51 17.32
N ALA A 139 10.66 27.99 18.54
CA ALA A 139 9.87 27.30 19.54
C ALA A 139 8.33 27.51 19.41
N ALA A 140 7.86 28.36 18.51
CA ALA A 140 6.44 28.40 18.08
C ALA A 140 6.14 27.47 16.88
N LYS A 141 7.15 26.73 16.39
CA LYS A 141 7.07 25.89 15.20
C LYS A 141 5.86 24.97 15.23
N GLY A 142 5.08 24.97 14.15
CA GLY A 142 3.94 24.08 13.96
C GLY A 142 2.69 24.38 14.79
N GLN A 143 2.73 25.37 15.68
CA GLN A 143 1.52 25.86 16.38
C GLN A 143 0.53 26.55 15.44
N VAL A 144 0.94 26.91 14.21
CA VAL A 144 0.10 27.45 13.15
C VAL A 144 0.23 26.57 11.91
N LEU A 145 -0.90 26.17 11.35
CA LEU A 145 -0.99 25.39 10.12
C LEU A 145 -1.94 26.07 9.14
N VAL A 146 -1.39 26.52 8.01
CA VAL A 146 -2.10 27.22 6.94
C VAL A 146 -2.47 26.22 5.86
N THR A 147 -3.74 26.12 5.50
CA THR A 147 -4.23 25.21 4.46
C THR A 147 -5.27 25.92 3.60
N LEU A 148 -5.09 25.87 2.29
CA LEU A 148 -6.11 26.32 1.34
C LEU A 148 -7.10 25.17 1.08
N VAL A 149 -8.37 25.46 1.23
CA VAL A 149 -9.48 24.53 0.97
C VAL A 149 -10.51 25.19 0.05
N GLU A 150 -11.45 24.38 -0.43
CA GLU A 150 -12.58 24.83 -1.23
C GLU A 150 -13.88 24.37 -0.54
N ASP A 151 -14.87 25.25 -0.47
CA ASP A 151 -16.21 24.86 -0.02
C ASP A 151 -16.99 24.11 -1.11
N GLU A 152 -18.24 23.77 -0.83
CA GLU A 152 -19.08 23.02 -1.79
C GLU A 152 -19.49 23.87 -3.00
N GLN A 153 -19.35 25.19 -2.93
CA GLN A 153 -19.71 26.14 -3.97
C GLN A 153 -18.51 26.51 -4.85
N GLY A 154 -17.33 25.92 -4.61
CA GLY A 154 -16.12 26.25 -5.32
C GLY A 154 -15.38 27.48 -4.77
N LYS A 155 -15.83 28.04 -3.65
CA LYS A 155 -15.21 29.22 -3.05
C LYS A 155 -13.96 28.80 -2.27
N LYS A 156 -12.84 29.43 -2.60
CA LYS A 156 -11.56 29.19 -1.96
C LYS A 156 -11.53 29.85 -0.57
N ARG A 157 -11.08 29.10 0.43
CA ARG A 157 -10.95 29.56 1.81
C ARG A 157 -9.59 29.16 2.38
N LEU A 158 -8.93 30.08 3.07
CA LEU A 158 -7.70 29.83 3.82
C LEU A 158 -8.05 29.46 5.27
N LEU A 159 -7.78 28.21 5.64
CA LEU A 159 -7.85 27.74 7.03
C LEU A 159 -6.50 27.97 7.72
N VAL A 160 -6.54 28.57 8.90
CA VAL A 160 -5.36 28.83 9.74
C VAL A 160 -5.60 28.16 11.07
N ASN A 161 -5.17 26.91 11.17
CA ASN A 161 -5.34 26.06 12.35
C ASN A 161 -4.28 26.39 13.39
N VAL A 162 -4.73 26.89 14.55
CA VAL A 162 -3.88 27.36 15.64
C VAL A 162 -4.02 26.47 16.86
N HIS A 163 -2.89 26.09 17.44
CA HIS A 163 -2.83 25.52 18.78
C HIS A 163 -1.80 26.31 19.59
N ALA A 164 -2.28 27.32 20.30
CA ALA A 164 -1.41 28.17 21.10
C ALA A 164 -1.08 27.46 22.41
N SER A 165 0.18 27.14 22.68
CA SER A 165 0.55 26.43 23.91
C SER A 165 0.17 27.21 25.17
N THR A 166 -0.36 26.54 26.20
CA THR A 166 -0.62 27.12 27.52
C THR A 166 0.69 27.52 28.20
N LYS A 167 0.76 28.73 28.79
CA LYS A 167 1.88 29.11 29.67
C LYS A 167 1.78 28.26 30.97
N PRO A 168 2.78 27.43 31.33
CA PRO A 168 2.76 26.74 32.61
C PRO A 168 2.80 27.74 33.76
N LYS A 169 2.11 27.44 34.86
CA LYS A 169 2.02 28.34 36.02
C LYS A 169 3.30 28.44 36.85
N ASN A 170 4.19 27.45 36.80
CA ASN A 170 5.46 27.39 37.54
C ASN A 170 6.41 26.45 36.77
N ASP A 171 7.42 26.98 36.07
CA ASP A 171 8.72 26.32 35.86
C ASP A 171 9.60 27.18 34.95
N SER A 172 10.80 27.49 35.44
CA SER A 172 11.72 28.50 34.93
C SER A 172 12.73 28.00 33.90
N LEU A 173 12.66 26.74 33.42
CA LEU A 173 13.83 26.14 32.77
C LEU A 173 13.69 25.57 31.36
N ASN A 174 12.52 25.62 30.69
CA ASN A 174 12.44 25.38 29.24
C ASN A 174 11.13 25.93 28.67
N GLN A 175 11.13 27.23 28.34
CA GLN A 175 9.96 27.94 27.83
C GLN A 175 9.73 27.61 26.36
N THR A 176 8.66 26.89 26.02
CA THR A 176 8.13 26.93 24.64
C THR A 176 7.32 28.23 24.51
N PRO A 177 7.72 29.21 23.69
CA PRO A 177 6.95 30.42 23.46
C PRO A 177 5.59 30.04 22.86
N ARG A 178 4.55 30.67 23.40
CA ARG A 178 3.22 30.70 22.80
C ARG A 178 3.34 31.42 21.45
N VAL A 179 2.63 30.95 20.43
CA VAL A 179 2.45 31.70 19.18
C VAL A 179 1.95 33.13 19.46
N ASP A 180 2.58 34.13 18.85
CA ASP A 180 2.10 35.52 18.87
C ASP A 180 0.89 35.66 17.96
N LEU A 181 -0.31 35.59 18.55
CA LEU A 181 -1.55 35.67 17.79
C LEU A 181 -1.69 37.03 17.07
N ASN A 182 -1.16 38.13 17.61
CA ASN A 182 -1.21 39.43 16.94
C ASN A 182 -0.39 39.42 15.65
N GLY A 183 0.81 38.85 15.73
CA GLY A 183 1.68 38.65 14.57
C GLY A 183 0.95 37.85 13.49
N VAL A 184 0.26 36.77 13.88
CA VAL A 184 -0.56 35.99 12.96
C VAL A 184 -1.65 36.84 12.31
N MET A 185 -2.43 37.59 13.10
CA MET A 185 -3.49 38.42 12.52
C MET A 185 -2.97 39.50 11.56
N LYS A 186 -1.82 40.13 11.86
CA LYS A 186 -1.19 41.10 10.95
C LYS A 186 -0.79 40.44 9.63
N ASP A 187 -0.22 39.24 9.68
CA ASP A 187 0.14 38.49 8.47
C ASP A 187 -1.12 38.13 7.65
N LEU A 188 -2.21 37.74 8.32
CA LEU A 188 -3.48 37.42 7.65
C LEU A 188 -4.15 38.66 7.05
N GLU A 189 -4.07 39.83 7.69
CA GLU A 189 -4.53 41.09 7.11
C GLU A 189 -3.74 41.46 5.85
N GLN A 190 -2.41 41.30 5.87
CA GLN A 190 -1.57 41.54 4.70
C GLN A 190 -1.88 40.55 3.57
N PHE A 191 -2.06 39.27 3.92
CA PHE A 191 -2.46 38.24 2.96
C PHE A 191 -3.83 38.56 2.35
N ARG A 192 -4.81 38.95 3.17
CA ARG A 192 -6.16 39.33 2.73
C ARG A 192 -6.16 40.54 1.80
N LYS A 193 -5.28 41.52 2.01
CA LYS A 193 -5.13 42.67 1.12
C LYS A 193 -4.65 42.27 -0.28
N LYS A 194 -3.77 41.27 -0.37
CA LYS A 194 -3.29 40.73 -1.65
C LYS A 194 -4.31 39.82 -2.34
N HIS A 195 -5.11 39.10 -1.53
CA HIS A 195 -6.08 38.11 -2.00
C HIS A 195 -7.50 38.44 -1.52
N PRO A 196 -8.11 39.54 -2.04
CA PRO A 196 -9.40 40.07 -1.57
C PRO A 196 -10.62 39.22 -1.97
N ASP A 197 -10.44 38.10 -2.67
CA ASP A 197 -11.52 37.16 -2.98
C ASP A 197 -11.51 35.90 -2.09
N LEU A 198 -10.45 35.70 -1.29
CA LEU A 198 -10.33 34.55 -0.40
C LEU A 198 -10.93 34.79 0.97
N ASP A 199 -11.82 33.91 1.41
CA ASP A 199 -12.22 33.87 2.81
C ASP A 199 -11.05 33.37 3.66
N ILE A 200 -10.93 33.90 4.86
CA ILE A 200 -9.92 33.47 5.83
C ILE A 200 -10.63 33.09 7.11
N VAL A 201 -10.29 31.92 7.65
CA VAL A 201 -10.75 31.41 8.95
C VAL A 201 -9.54 30.98 9.76
N MET A 202 -9.22 31.74 10.81
CA MET A 202 -8.24 31.37 11.82
C MET A 202 -8.95 30.84 13.05
N ALA A 203 -8.69 29.59 13.43
CA ALA A 203 -9.34 28.97 14.56
C ALA A 203 -8.51 27.86 15.20
N GLY A 204 -8.99 27.38 16.34
CA GLY A 204 -8.40 26.25 17.07
C GLY A 204 -8.34 26.52 18.56
N ASP A 205 -7.55 25.72 19.25
CA ASP A 205 -7.31 25.87 20.68
C ASP A 205 -6.31 27.02 20.92
N MET A 206 -6.86 28.20 21.21
CA MET A 206 -6.06 29.39 21.45
C MET A 206 -5.58 29.51 22.90
N ASN A 207 -6.01 28.62 23.81
CA ASN A 207 -5.67 28.63 25.23
C ASN A 207 -5.84 30.01 25.91
N ASN A 208 -6.86 30.79 25.52
CA ASN A 208 -7.08 32.14 26.06
C ASN A 208 -7.71 32.16 27.47
N GLY A 209 -8.15 31.00 27.97
CA GLY A 209 -8.93 30.89 29.19
C GLY A 209 -10.31 31.57 29.06
N PRO A 210 -11.07 31.72 30.16
CA PRO A 210 -12.48 32.13 30.12
C PRO A 210 -12.71 33.59 29.69
N LYS A 211 -11.65 34.35 29.41
CA LYS A 211 -11.76 35.74 28.99
C LYS A 211 -12.02 35.77 27.50
N GLY A 212 -13.14 36.36 27.13
CA GLY A 212 -13.65 36.37 25.76
C GLY A 212 -12.68 36.91 24.72
N LEU A 213 -11.66 37.72 25.05
CA LEU A 213 -10.67 38.23 24.09
C LEU A 213 -9.24 37.91 24.53
N PRO A 214 -8.33 37.53 23.61
CA PRO A 214 -6.91 37.43 23.92
C PRO A 214 -6.42 38.78 24.44
N LYS A 215 -5.77 38.80 25.63
CA LYS A 215 -5.17 40.04 26.19
C LYS A 215 -4.20 40.72 25.23
N GLU A 216 -3.54 39.91 24.41
CA GLU A 216 -2.57 40.35 23.43
C GLU A 216 -3.27 41.14 22.29
N MET A 217 -4.57 40.95 22.05
CA MET A 217 -5.36 41.56 20.95
C MET A 217 -6.39 42.61 21.42
N PRO A 218 -5.99 43.77 21.98
CA PRO A 218 -6.94 44.73 22.55
C PRO A 218 -7.88 45.40 21.52
N HIS A 219 -7.47 45.47 20.24
CA HIS A 219 -8.20 46.21 19.19
C HIS A 219 -8.94 45.31 18.19
N ILE A 220 -9.04 44.01 18.45
CA ILE A 220 -9.58 43.07 17.45
C ILE A 220 -11.09 43.18 17.28
N LEU A 221 -11.83 43.62 18.32
CA LEU A 221 -13.27 43.90 18.21
C LEU A 221 -13.58 45.04 17.23
N THR A 222 -12.62 45.95 17.02
CA THR A 222 -12.76 47.09 16.11
C THR A 222 -12.18 46.80 14.72
N ASN A 223 -11.76 45.56 14.44
CA ASN A 223 -11.18 45.19 13.15
C ASN A 223 -12.27 45.20 12.05
N PRO A 224 -12.11 46.00 10.98
CA PRO A 224 -13.11 46.07 9.92
C PRO A 224 -13.13 44.81 9.04
N THR A 225 -12.02 44.06 8.98
CA THR A 225 -11.81 42.94 8.07
C THR A 225 -12.25 41.61 8.68
N PHE A 226 -11.94 41.38 9.95
CA PHE A 226 -12.20 40.12 10.63
C PHE A 226 -13.25 40.28 11.73
N SER A 227 -14.26 39.41 11.70
CA SER A 227 -15.12 39.16 12.85
C SER A 227 -14.43 38.23 13.85
N TYR A 228 -14.81 38.39 15.11
CA TYR A 228 -14.31 37.56 16.20
C TYR A 228 -15.45 36.87 16.94
N GLN A 229 -15.32 35.57 17.16
CA GLN A 229 -16.24 34.78 17.97
C GLN A 229 -15.45 33.93 18.97
N HIS A 230 -15.75 34.12 20.25
CA HIS A 230 -15.23 33.26 21.31
C HIS A 230 -16.16 32.07 21.51
N SER A 231 -15.59 30.90 21.82
CA SER A 231 -16.39 29.74 22.16
C SER A 231 -17.25 29.98 23.40
N VAL A 232 -18.42 29.34 23.45
CA VAL A 232 -19.31 29.42 24.62
C VAL A 232 -18.68 28.73 25.83
N GLN A 233 -19.13 29.09 27.03
CA GLN A 233 -18.72 28.40 28.25
C GLN A 233 -18.99 26.89 28.13
N SER A 234 -18.03 26.07 28.58
CA SER A 234 -18.00 24.61 28.41
C SER A 234 -17.58 24.14 27.02
N SER A 235 -16.68 24.87 26.35
CA SER A 235 -15.98 24.36 25.17
C SER A 235 -14.88 23.35 25.55
N ALA A 236 -14.30 23.48 26.74
CA ALA A 236 -13.40 22.50 27.33
C ALA A 236 -13.67 22.28 28.82
N ILE A 237 -13.20 21.13 29.34
CA ILE A 237 -13.44 20.67 30.70
C ILE A 237 -12.09 20.46 31.39
N LYS A 238 -11.83 21.18 32.47
CA LYS A 238 -10.62 20.98 33.28
C LYS A 238 -10.68 19.67 34.06
N LYS A 239 -9.52 19.20 34.54
CA LYS A 239 -9.39 18.01 35.42
C LYS A 239 -10.29 18.07 36.66
N ASP A 240 -10.55 19.25 37.20
CA ASP A 240 -11.41 19.48 38.37
C ASP A 240 -12.91 19.54 38.03
N GLY A 241 -13.27 19.28 36.77
CA GLY A 241 -14.62 19.32 36.22
C GLY A 241 -15.16 20.70 35.88
N THR A 242 -14.33 21.74 36.01
CA THR A 242 -14.73 23.11 35.68
C THR A 242 -14.78 23.31 34.17
N SER A 243 -15.92 23.78 33.68
CA SER A 243 -16.12 24.15 32.27
C SER A 243 -15.48 25.49 31.95
N ILE A 244 -14.69 25.55 30.87
CA ILE A 244 -14.02 26.75 30.36
C ILE A 244 -14.30 26.95 28.86
N ALA A 245 -14.06 28.16 28.38
CA ALA A 245 -13.97 28.48 26.96
C ALA A 245 -12.49 28.69 26.63
N VAL A 246 -12.00 28.08 25.55
CA VAL A 246 -10.57 28.14 25.16
C VAL A 246 -10.35 28.35 23.68
N ASP A 247 -11.33 27.97 22.87
CA ASP A 247 -11.26 28.10 21.42
C ASP A 247 -11.89 29.43 20.97
N ALA A 248 -11.48 29.91 19.81
CA ALA A 248 -12.09 31.05 19.15
C ALA A 248 -11.91 30.98 17.64
N VAL A 249 -12.64 31.84 16.93
CA VAL A 249 -12.55 32.02 15.49
C VAL A 249 -12.34 33.49 15.17
N PHE A 250 -11.39 33.77 14.29
CA PHE A 250 -11.31 35.01 13.51
C PHE A 250 -11.68 34.69 12.07
N SER A 251 -12.63 35.40 11.50
CA SER A 251 -13.05 35.14 10.11
C SER A 251 -13.47 36.40 9.36
N THR A 252 -13.14 36.43 8.07
CA THR A 252 -13.68 37.42 7.13
C THR A 252 -15.19 37.25 6.90
N GLU A 253 -15.75 36.08 7.19
CA GLU A 253 -17.19 35.80 7.07
C GLU A 253 -17.91 36.10 8.38
N LYS A 254 -18.62 37.23 8.40
CA LYS A 254 -19.19 37.79 9.63
C LYS A 254 -20.52 37.17 10.07
N SER A 255 -21.22 36.47 9.17
CA SER A 255 -22.59 35.96 9.41
C SER A 255 -22.64 34.52 9.91
N ILE A 256 -21.53 33.79 9.88
CA ILE A 256 -21.48 32.38 10.25
C ILE A 256 -21.27 32.25 11.76
N PRO A 257 -22.17 31.63 12.53
CA PRO A 257 -21.97 31.44 13.96
C PRO A 257 -21.02 30.28 14.27
N LEU A 258 -20.24 30.41 15.34
CA LEU A 258 -19.48 29.33 15.97
C LEU A 258 -20.40 28.52 16.89
N GLN A 259 -20.58 27.23 16.59
CA GLN A 259 -21.54 26.35 17.29
C GLN A 259 -20.86 25.15 17.94
N ILE A 260 -21.14 24.89 19.21
CA ILE A 260 -20.63 23.72 19.93
C ILE A 260 -21.40 22.43 19.56
N GLN A 261 -20.67 21.35 19.30
CA GLN A 261 -21.21 20.02 18.94
C GLN A 261 -21.02 19.01 20.07
N ARG A 262 -21.63 19.25 21.23
CA ARG A 262 -21.44 18.40 22.43
C ARG A 262 -21.72 16.91 22.19
N LYS A 263 -22.76 16.60 21.40
CA LYS A 263 -23.15 15.22 21.07
C LYS A 263 -22.06 14.46 20.32
N MET A 264 -21.30 15.13 19.45
CA MET A 264 -20.20 14.51 18.72
C MET A 264 -19.03 14.13 19.64
N ASN A 265 -18.88 14.77 20.80
CA ASN A 265 -17.89 14.38 21.80
C ASN A 265 -18.35 13.24 22.71
N THR A 266 -19.65 12.89 22.69
CA THR A 266 -20.22 11.95 23.65
C THR A 266 -19.97 10.52 23.20
N CYS A 267 -19.37 9.72 24.08
CA CYS A 267 -19.12 8.28 23.87
C CYS A 267 -20.00 7.48 24.84
N ASP A 268 -21.31 7.50 24.60
CA ASP A 268 -22.28 6.74 25.38
C ASP A 268 -22.49 5.33 24.80
N LYS A 269 -23.36 4.56 25.46
CA LYS A 269 -23.67 3.19 25.03
C LYS A 269 -24.25 3.15 23.61
N ALA A 270 -25.07 4.12 23.24
CA ALA A 270 -25.69 4.17 21.91
C ALA A 270 -24.65 4.43 20.81
N PHE A 271 -23.70 5.33 21.06
CA PHE A 271 -22.56 5.56 20.17
C PHE A 271 -21.73 4.28 20.00
N LEU A 272 -21.37 3.60 21.10
CA LEU A 272 -20.57 2.37 21.06
C LEU A 272 -21.25 1.25 20.27
N GLU A 273 -22.55 1.03 20.49
CA GLU A 273 -23.33 0.03 19.76
C GLU A 273 -23.37 0.33 18.25
N GLN A 274 -23.52 1.60 17.86
CA GLN A 274 -23.48 2.03 16.45
C GLN A 274 -22.10 1.85 15.84
N PHE A 275 -21.04 2.24 16.56
CA PHE A 275 -19.66 2.09 16.13
C PHE A 275 -19.30 0.61 15.92
N ASP A 276 -19.60 -0.25 16.87
CA ASP A 276 -19.29 -1.68 16.80
C ASP A 276 -20.03 -2.36 15.63
N LYS A 277 -21.30 -1.99 15.41
CA LYS A 277 -22.06 -2.46 14.26
C LYS A 277 -21.39 -2.05 12.94
N SER A 278 -21.08 -0.76 12.80
CA SER A 278 -20.45 -0.24 11.58
C SER A 278 -19.07 -0.83 11.35
N LYS A 279 -18.26 -0.99 12.40
CA LYS A 279 -16.93 -1.60 12.33
C LYS A 279 -17.00 -3.03 11.82
N LYS A 280 -17.90 -3.85 12.36
CA LYS A 280 -18.13 -5.23 11.90
C LYS A 280 -18.58 -5.29 10.44
N GLU A 281 -19.51 -4.43 10.04
CA GLU A 281 -19.97 -4.36 8.64
C GLU A 281 -18.82 -4.00 7.69
N LYS A 282 -17.99 -2.99 8.02
CA LYS A 282 -16.84 -2.61 7.21
C LYS A 282 -15.76 -3.69 7.16
N GLU A 283 -15.52 -4.40 8.25
CA GLU A 283 -14.59 -5.54 8.29
C GLU A 283 -15.08 -6.72 7.44
N GLN A 284 -16.38 -7.03 7.47
CA GLN A 284 -16.99 -8.05 6.61
C GLN A 284 -16.90 -7.67 5.12
N LEU A 285 -17.22 -6.42 4.78
CA LEU A 285 -17.09 -5.93 3.40
C LEU A 285 -15.63 -6.00 2.91
N ALA A 286 -14.67 -5.62 3.74
CA ALA A 286 -13.25 -5.73 3.41
C ALA A 286 -12.79 -7.19 3.22
N GLN A 287 -13.33 -8.13 4.00
CA GLN A 287 -13.07 -9.57 3.79
C GLN A 287 -13.70 -10.07 2.48
N GLN A 288 -14.93 -9.66 2.17
CA GLN A 288 -15.59 -9.98 0.91
C GLN A 288 -14.79 -9.44 -0.29
N GLU A 289 -14.36 -8.18 -0.25
CA GLU A 289 -13.50 -7.58 -1.29
C GLU A 289 -12.17 -8.33 -1.47
N LYS A 290 -11.54 -8.79 -0.38
CA LYS A 290 -10.31 -9.61 -0.45
C LYS A 290 -10.53 -10.99 -1.08
N SER A 291 -11.71 -11.58 -0.89
CA SER A 291 -12.06 -12.89 -1.43
C SER A 291 -12.53 -12.86 -2.89
N LYS A 292 -13.01 -11.70 -3.36
CA LYS A 292 -13.58 -11.50 -4.70
C LYS A 292 -12.67 -11.97 -5.84
N PRO A 293 -11.35 -11.69 -5.86
CA PRO A 293 -10.48 -12.17 -6.94
C PRO A 293 -10.40 -13.69 -7.05
N ALA A 294 -10.47 -14.42 -5.92
CA ALA A 294 -10.47 -15.88 -5.94
C ALA A 294 -11.83 -16.44 -6.41
N ALA A 295 -12.94 -15.81 -6.01
CA ALA A 295 -14.26 -16.16 -6.49
C ALA A 295 -14.42 -15.92 -8.00
N ASP A 296 -13.93 -14.78 -8.50
CA ASP A 296 -13.91 -14.45 -9.93
C ASP A 296 -13.02 -15.45 -10.70
N LEU A 297 -11.88 -15.86 -10.13
CA LEU A 297 -11.00 -16.85 -10.74
C LEU A 297 -11.67 -18.22 -10.82
N GLN A 298 -12.36 -18.65 -9.76
CA GLN A 298 -13.16 -19.88 -9.75
C GLN A 298 -14.24 -19.86 -10.83
N LYS A 299 -14.93 -18.71 -11.00
CA LYS A 299 -15.95 -18.53 -12.04
C LYS A 299 -15.36 -18.62 -13.44
N ASN A 300 -14.22 -17.97 -13.68
CA ASN A 300 -13.53 -18.02 -14.97
C ASN A 300 -13.05 -19.44 -15.32
N LEU A 301 -12.52 -20.19 -14.35
CA LEU A 301 -12.10 -21.59 -14.56
C LEU A 301 -13.29 -22.50 -14.86
N LYS A 302 -14.41 -22.35 -14.15
CA LYS A 302 -15.64 -23.13 -14.41
C LYS A 302 -16.23 -22.88 -15.80
N ASN A 303 -16.08 -21.65 -16.31
CA ASN A 303 -16.56 -21.30 -17.65
C ASN A 303 -15.59 -21.69 -18.77
N SER A 304 -14.38 -22.14 -18.44
CA SER A 304 -13.39 -22.57 -19.43
C SER A 304 -13.55 -24.06 -19.75
N PRO A 305 -13.73 -24.45 -21.02
CA PRO A 305 -13.88 -25.85 -21.40
C PRO A 305 -12.65 -26.72 -21.08
N ALA A 306 -11.47 -26.12 -20.88
CA ALA A 306 -10.24 -26.83 -20.54
C ALA A 306 -10.04 -27.06 -19.03
N PHE A 307 -10.71 -26.27 -18.17
CA PHE A 307 -10.42 -26.21 -16.73
C PHE A 307 -11.67 -26.31 -15.85
N THR A 308 -12.78 -26.82 -16.37
CA THR A 308 -14.08 -26.92 -15.66
C THR A 308 -14.02 -27.67 -14.33
N THR A 309 -13.08 -28.62 -14.20
CA THR A 309 -12.88 -29.45 -13.01
C THR A 309 -11.96 -28.81 -11.96
N ALA A 310 -11.41 -27.62 -12.23
CA ALA A 310 -10.48 -26.96 -11.32
C ALA A 310 -11.20 -26.30 -10.12
N ALA A 311 -10.65 -26.49 -8.92
CA ALA A 311 -11.16 -25.91 -7.68
C ALA A 311 -10.17 -24.88 -7.11
N VAL A 312 -10.68 -23.70 -6.73
CA VAL A 312 -9.91 -22.60 -6.15
C VAL A 312 -10.20 -22.50 -4.66
N HIS A 313 -9.14 -22.45 -3.86
CA HIS A 313 -9.19 -22.34 -2.42
C HIS A 313 -8.37 -21.13 -1.96
N THR A 314 -8.89 -20.38 -1.01
CA THR A 314 -8.16 -19.31 -0.31
C THR A 314 -7.66 -19.82 1.03
N GLY A 315 -6.45 -19.47 1.41
CA GLY A 315 -5.84 -19.90 2.68
C GLY A 315 -4.45 -19.31 2.85
N ASN A 316 -3.69 -19.83 3.82
CA ASN A 316 -2.26 -19.58 3.89
C ASN A 316 -1.50 -20.88 3.57
N TYR A 317 -0.94 -20.95 2.36
CA TYR A 317 -0.25 -22.13 1.86
C TYR A 317 1.25 -21.90 1.77
N ARG A 318 2.01 -22.41 2.75
CA ARG A 318 3.46 -22.29 2.80
C ARG A 318 4.15 -23.30 1.89
N GLN A 319 4.92 -22.83 0.92
CA GLN A 319 5.60 -23.67 -0.08
C GLN A 319 7.11 -23.42 -0.11
N LYS A 320 7.90 -24.49 -0.26
CA LYS A 320 9.35 -24.42 -0.45
C LYS A 320 9.67 -24.15 -1.93
N ILE A 321 9.90 -22.89 -2.28
CA ILE A 321 10.12 -22.47 -3.67
C ILE A 321 11.58 -22.62 -4.14
N LYS A 322 12.55 -22.62 -3.19
CA LYS A 322 13.99 -22.87 -3.38
C LYS A 322 14.58 -23.58 -2.14
N GLN A 323 15.83 -24.05 -2.24
CA GLN A 323 16.52 -24.81 -1.19
C GLN A 323 16.46 -24.13 0.19
N ASP A 324 16.60 -22.79 0.22
CA ASP A 324 16.58 -21.96 1.45
C ASP A 324 15.46 -20.90 1.44
N THR A 325 14.42 -21.08 0.62
CA THR A 325 13.34 -20.08 0.52
C THR A 325 11.98 -20.74 0.59
N GLN A 326 11.21 -20.37 1.61
CA GLN A 326 9.80 -20.66 1.73
C GLN A 326 8.99 -19.39 1.49
N GLN A 327 7.81 -19.55 0.92
CA GLN A 327 6.89 -18.45 0.66
C GLN A 327 5.45 -18.89 0.92
N ASP A 328 4.67 -18.00 1.51
CA ASP A 328 3.24 -18.16 1.72
C ASP A 328 2.45 -17.70 0.49
N PHE A 329 1.51 -18.55 0.06
CA PHE A 329 0.60 -18.26 -1.04
C PHE A 329 -0.84 -18.16 -0.54
N PRO A 330 -1.57 -17.07 -0.88
CA PRO A 330 -2.95 -16.84 -0.44
C PRO A 330 -4.00 -17.68 -1.19
N VAL A 331 -3.66 -18.22 -2.36
CA VAL A 331 -4.59 -18.97 -3.23
C VAL A 331 -3.97 -20.26 -3.71
N LYS A 332 -4.74 -21.35 -3.69
CA LYS A 332 -4.41 -22.65 -4.27
C LYS A 332 -5.47 -23.05 -5.29
N ILE A 333 -5.05 -23.53 -6.47
CA ILE A 333 -5.91 -24.17 -7.46
C ILE A 333 -5.56 -25.66 -7.48
N ILE A 334 -6.57 -26.53 -7.43
CA ILE A 334 -6.43 -27.97 -7.58
C ILE A 334 -7.02 -28.36 -8.94
N PHE A 335 -6.20 -29.02 -9.76
CA PHE A 335 -6.61 -29.57 -11.05
C PHE A 335 -6.84 -31.09 -10.95
N GLN A 336 -7.54 -31.64 -11.95
CA GLN A 336 -7.80 -33.08 -12.02
C GLN A 336 -6.50 -33.90 -12.02
N ASP A 337 -5.50 -33.46 -12.79
CA ASP A 337 -4.20 -34.09 -12.84
C ASP A 337 -3.07 -33.08 -13.09
N SER A 338 -1.83 -33.56 -13.01
CA SER A 338 -0.64 -32.73 -13.23
C SER A 338 -0.52 -32.19 -14.67
N ARG A 339 -1.16 -32.83 -15.67
CA ARG A 339 -1.16 -32.35 -17.06
C ARG A 339 -2.02 -31.10 -17.19
N GLN A 340 -3.22 -31.11 -16.62
CA GLN A 340 -4.13 -29.96 -16.64
C GLN A 340 -3.53 -28.77 -15.89
N ALA A 341 -2.85 -29.00 -14.76
CA ALA A 341 -2.11 -27.95 -14.04
C ALA A 341 -0.95 -27.37 -14.87
N ARG A 342 -0.22 -28.20 -15.64
CA ARG A 342 0.83 -27.72 -16.56
C ARG A 342 0.26 -26.88 -17.69
N GLN A 343 -0.82 -27.34 -18.32
CA GLN A 343 -1.51 -26.59 -19.37
C GLN A 343 -1.95 -25.21 -18.89
N PHE A 344 -2.53 -25.13 -17.68
CA PHE A 344 -2.87 -23.86 -17.07
C PHE A 344 -1.63 -22.98 -16.85
N THR A 345 -0.56 -23.52 -16.23
CA THR A 345 0.69 -22.79 -15.98
C THR A 345 1.30 -22.21 -17.26
N ASN A 346 1.27 -22.98 -18.34
CA ASN A 346 1.76 -22.57 -19.64
C ASN A 346 0.88 -21.47 -20.26
N HIS A 347 -0.45 -21.63 -20.18
CA HIS A 347 -1.42 -20.66 -20.70
C HIS A 347 -1.28 -19.30 -20.01
N VAL A 348 -1.19 -19.28 -18.68
CA VAL A 348 -1.06 -18.01 -17.92
C VAL A 348 0.32 -17.36 -18.05
N SER A 349 1.33 -18.12 -18.50
CA SER A 349 2.69 -17.62 -18.77
C SER A 349 3.34 -16.85 -17.60
N LEU A 350 2.93 -17.14 -16.36
CA LEU A 350 3.56 -16.61 -15.16
C LEU A 350 4.78 -17.47 -14.81
N ARG A 351 5.95 -17.05 -15.29
CA ARG A 351 7.20 -17.84 -15.25
C ARG A 351 8.01 -17.71 -13.94
N ASP A 352 7.51 -16.94 -12.97
CA ASP A 352 8.21 -16.67 -11.71
C ASP A 352 7.61 -17.47 -10.54
N LYS A 353 8.45 -18.27 -9.88
CA LYS A 353 8.09 -19.09 -8.71
C LYS A 353 7.59 -18.28 -7.51
N LYS A 354 7.89 -16.98 -7.42
CA LYS A 354 7.32 -16.10 -6.38
C LYS A 354 5.86 -15.78 -6.62
N ASN A 355 5.39 -15.87 -7.86
CA ASN A 355 4.03 -15.53 -8.24
C ASN A 355 3.16 -16.77 -8.50
N LEU A 356 3.78 -17.82 -9.05
CA LEU A 356 3.13 -19.10 -9.34
C LEU A 356 4.07 -20.25 -8.99
N PHE A 357 3.65 -21.10 -8.06
CA PHE A 357 4.35 -22.35 -7.73
C PHE A 357 3.44 -23.54 -8.07
N GLN A 358 3.93 -24.47 -8.90
CA GLN A 358 3.22 -25.70 -9.22
C GLN A 358 3.84 -26.87 -8.45
N ASN A 359 2.99 -27.66 -7.79
CA ASN A 359 3.32 -28.95 -7.21
C ASN A 359 2.33 -30.00 -7.73
N GLU A 360 2.78 -30.84 -8.67
CA GLU A 360 1.95 -31.84 -9.34
C GLU A 360 0.66 -31.22 -9.95
N ASN A 361 -0.52 -31.57 -9.43
CA ASN A 361 -1.83 -31.07 -9.85
C ASN A 361 -2.28 -29.81 -9.07
N GLU A 362 -1.47 -29.31 -8.14
CA GLU A 362 -1.77 -28.12 -7.36
C GLU A 362 -0.96 -26.91 -7.84
N ILE A 363 -1.59 -25.74 -7.90
CA ILE A 363 -0.96 -24.46 -8.24
C ILE A 363 -1.22 -23.44 -7.14
N TYR A 364 -0.16 -22.84 -6.64
CA TYR A 364 -0.17 -21.85 -5.58
C TYR A 364 0.12 -20.46 -6.17
N LEU A 365 -0.72 -19.48 -5.87
CA LEU A 365 -0.74 -18.16 -6.50
C LEU A 365 -0.67 -17.02 -5.48
N SER A 366 0.15 -16.00 -5.79
CA SER A 366 0.15 -14.73 -5.06
C SER A 366 -1.10 -13.90 -5.41
N GLN A 367 -1.46 -12.90 -4.58
CA GLN A 367 -2.58 -12.01 -4.94
C GLN A 367 -2.31 -11.27 -6.27
N GLY A 368 -1.06 -10.85 -6.50
CA GLY A 368 -0.65 -10.23 -7.75
C GLY A 368 -0.77 -11.16 -8.95
N ALA A 369 -0.52 -12.46 -8.78
CA ALA A 369 -0.72 -13.47 -9.82
C ALA A 369 -2.20 -13.67 -10.16
N VAL A 370 -3.07 -13.75 -9.14
CA VAL A 370 -4.53 -13.86 -9.35
C VAL A 370 -5.05 -12.67 -10.16
N ALA A 371 -4.69 -11.44 -9.80
CA ALA A 371 -5.10 -10.25 -10.53
C ALA A 371 -4.65 -10.28 -12.00
N LYS A 372 -3.41 -10.73 -12.28
CA LYS A 372 -2.91 -10.90 -13.65
C LYS A 372 -3.64 -12.00 -14.42
N ILE A 373 -4.02 -13.10 -13.77
CA ILE A 373 -4.73 -14.20 -14.42
C ILE A 373 -6.15 -13.77 -14.78
N LEU A 374 -6.81 -12.98 -13.93
CA LEU A 374 -8.17 -12.48 -14.18
C LEU A 374 -8.30 -11.60 -15.42
N THR A 375 -7.21 -10.97 -15.88
CA THR A 375 -7.21 -10.18 -17.12
C THR A 375 -6.98 -11.03 -18.38
N LEU A 376 -6.62 -12.31 -18.22
CA LEU A 376 -6.43 -13.24 -19.33
C LEU A 376 -7.76 -13.85 -19.76
N ASN A 377 -7.95 -14.00 -21.07
CA ASN A 377 -9.04 -14.83 -21.58
C ASN A 377 -8.68 -16.32 -21.36
N ILE A 378 -9.25 -16.93 -20.32
CA ILE A 378 -9.07 -18.35 -19.99
C ILE A 378 -10.06 -19.24 -20.78
N ASN A 379 -11.11 -18.66 -21.36
CA ASN A 379 -12.13 -19.38 -22.14
C ASN A 379 -11.62 -19.75 -23.55
N GLN A 380 -10.64 -19.02 -24.05
CA GLN A 380 -9.89 -19.37 -25.25
C GLN A 380 -8.42 -19.53 -24.86
N PRO A 381 -7.94 -20.75 -24.57
CA PRO A 381 -6.51 -20.96 -24.51
C PRO A 381 -5.91 -20.44 -25.83
N LYS A 382 -5.16 -19.34 -25.77
CA LYS A 382 -4.47 -18.77 -26.94
C LYS A 382 -3.29 -19.67 -27.22
N LEU A 383 -3.60 -20.81 -27.82
CA LEU A 383 -2.79 -21.79 -28.53
C LEU A 383 -3.73 -22.98 -28.75
N ALA A 384 -4.11 -23.24 -30.00
CA ALA A 384 -4.45 -24.53 -30.65
C ALA A 384 -4.88 -25.80 -29.85
N PHE A 385 -5.50 -25.72 -28.67
CA PHE A 385 -5.46 -26.85 -27.71
C PHE A 385 -6.74 -27.67 -27.45
N THR A 386 -7.89 -27.46 -28.09
CA THR A 386 -9.11 -28.20 -27.69
C THR A 386 -9.80 -29.08 -28.74
N HIS A 387 -9.39 -29.09 -30.01
CA HIS A 387 -9.86 -30.11 -30.97
C HIS A 387 -8.76 -30.68 -31.88
N VAL A 388 -7.68 -29.94 -32.12
CA VAL A 388 -6.59 -30.36 -33.03
C VAL A 388 -5.61 -31.34 -32.35
N MET A 389 -5.57 -31.38 -31.01
CA MET A 389 -4.70 -32.30 -30.25
C MET A 389 -5.24 -33.74 -30.15
N GLN A 390 -6.55 -33.96 -30.32
CA GLN A 390 -7.06 -35.33 -30.49
C GLN A 390 -6.74 -35.89 -31.89
N GLY A 391 -6.62 -35.02 -32.91
CA GLY A 391 -6.25 -35.43 -34.28
C GLY A 391 -4.75 -35.56 -34.54
N HIS A 392 -3.91 -34.75 -33.89
CA HIS A 392 -2.44 -34.83 -34.03
C HIS A 392 -1.78 -35.89 -33.13
N HIS A 393 -2.55 -36.71 -32.41
CA HIS A 393 -1.98 -37.71 -31.51
C HIS A 393 -1.33 -38.91 -32.21
N ASP A 394 -1.59 -39.12 -33.51
CA ASP A 394 -1.05 -40.26 -34.25
C ASP A 394 -0.28 -39.90 -35.54
N GLU A 395 -0.30 -38.64 -35.99
CA GLU A 395 0.50 -38.24 -37.15
C GLU A 395 1.93 -37.91 -36.73
N LYS A 396 2.78 -38.93 -36.74
CA LYS A 396 4.23 -38.74 -36.82
C LYS A 396 4.53 -37.76 -37.96
N LEU A 397 5.36 -36.76 -37.72
CA LEU A 397 5.84 -35.90 -38.80
C LEU A 397 6.38 -36.76 -39.95
N SER A 398 6.04 -36.40 -41.18
CA SER A 398 6.59 -37.07 -42.36
C SER A 398 8.12 -37.01 -42.32
N LYS A 399 8.78 -38.02 -42.90
CA LYS A 399 10.25 -38.10 -42.96
C LYS A 399 10.88 -36.78 -43.47
N GLN A 400 10.26 -36.17 -44.48
CA GLN A 400 10.65 -34.87 -45.04
C GLN A 400 10.58 -33.73 -44.01
N ARG A 401 9.50 -33.63 -43.22
CA ARG A 401 9.39 -32.60 -42.17
C ARG A 401 10.35 -32.83 -41.00
N ILE A 402 10.67 -34.09 -40.69
CA ILE A 402 11.69 -34.45 -39.70
C ILE A 402 13.07 -33.98 -40.18
N GLU A 403 13.42 -34.25 -41.43
CA GLU A 403 14.68 -33.81 -42.05
C GLU A 403 14.75 -32.27 -42.12
N GLU A 404 13.67 -31.58 -42.46
CA GLU A 404 13.58 -30.11 -42.43
C GLU A 404 13.77 -29.54 -41.01
N LEU A 405 13.19 -30.17 -39.99
CA LEU A 405 13.37 -29.74 -38.59
C LEU A 405 14.80 -29.98 -38.10
N GLN A 406 15.38 -31.14 -38.43
CA GLN A 406 16.78 -31.45 -38.12
C GLN A 406 17.70 -30.44 -38.80
N GLN A 407 17.45 -30.11 -40.08
CA GLN A 407 18.22 -29.11 -40.80
C GLN A 407 18.00 -27.69 -40.25
N LYS A 408 16.79 -27.32 -39.82
CA LYS A 408 16.55 -26.05 -39.13
C LYS A 408 17.28 -25.96 -37.80
N CYS A 409 17.35 -27.06 -37.04
CA CYS A 409 18.20 -27.13 -35.86
C CYS A 409 19.67 -26.95 -36.24
N VAL A 410 20.15 -27.59 -37.31
CA VAL A 410 21.50 -27.39 -37.85
C VAL A 410 21.76 -25.94 -38.21
N ASP A 411 20.85 -25.28 -38.91
CA ASP A 411 21.01 -23.91 -39.37
C ASP A 411 21.06 -22.94 -38.18
N GLN A 412 20.28 -23.22 -37.13
CA GLN A 412 20.36 -22.49 -35.86
C GLN A 412 21.71 -22.71 -35.14
N ILE A 413 22.29 -23.92 -35.22
CA ILE A 413 23.59 -24.23 -34.60
C ILE A 413 24.78 -23.71 -35.43
N LYS A 414 24.74 -23.83 -36.77
CA LYS A 414 25.80 -23.44 -37.73
C LYS A 414 25.92 -21.93 -37.95
N ALA A 415 24.87 -21.14 -37.66
CA ALA A 415 24.93 -19.68 -37.74
C ALA A 415 25.88 -19.03 -36.70
N VAL A 416 26.52 -19.83 -35.83
CA VAL A 416 27.59 -19.42 -34.92
C VAL A 416 28.95 -19.68 -35.59
N LYS A 417 29.68 -18.61 -35.96
CA LYS A 417 31.01 -18.72 -36.60
C LYS A 417 31.96 -19.58 -35.75
N GLY A 418 32.57 -20.59 -36.36
CA GLY A 418 33.63 -21.41 -35.77
C GLY A 418 33.20 -22.73 -35.12
N VAL A 419 31.97 -23.19 -35.33
CA VAL A 419 31.50 -24.50 -34.81
C VAL A 419 31.20 -25.46 -35.97
N GLN A 420 31.97 -26.55 -36.08
CA GLN A 420 31.53 -27.73 -36.85
C GLN A 420 30.44 -28.43 -36.04
N ALA A 421 29.18 -28.21 -36.41
CA ALA A 421 28.04 -28.87 -35.78
C ALA A 421 27.42 -29.90 -36.72
N SER A 422 27.20 -31.11 -36.19
CA SER A 422 26.37 -32.13 -36.83
C SER A 422 24.89 -31.88 -36.54
N ALA A 423 24.01 -32.42 -37.38
CA ALA A 423 22.58 -32.34 -37.14
C ALA A 423 22.22 -33.10 -35.86
N PRO A 424 21.43 -32.49 -34.95
CA PRO A 424 20.89 -33.27 -33.86
C PRO A 424 19.95 -34.32 -34.44
N THR A 425 19.99 -35.52 -33.88
CA THR A 425 19.05 -36.57 -34.28
C THR A 425 17.71 -36.32 -33.58
N LEU A 426 16.62 -36.35 -34.35
CA LEU A 426 15.26 -36.22 -33.85
C LEU A 426 14.60 -37.61 -33.79
N LYS A 427 14.22 -38.05 -32.59
CA LYS A 427 13.46 -39.29 -32.38
C LYS A 427 12.09 -38.98 -31.80
N TYR A 428 11.07 -39.56 -32.40
CA TYR A 428 9.72 -39.60 -31.86
C TYR A 428 9.55 -40.84 -31.00
N GLU A 429 9.59 -40.66 -29.67
CA GLU A 429 9.49 -41.76 -28.72
C GLU A 429 8.76 -41.29 -27.46
N ASN A 430 7.65 -41.95 -27.16
CA ASN A 430 6.86 -41.69 -25.97
C ASN A 430 7.64 -42.12 -24.73
N THR A 431 8.15 -41.16 -23.98
CA THR A 431 8.95 -41.38 -22.76
C THR A 431 8.28 -40.74 -21.57
N LYS A 432 8.16 -41.45 -20.45
CA LYS A 432 7.64 -40.88 -19.19
C LYS A 432 8.79 -40.61 -18.24
N ILE A 433 8.92 -39.36 -17.78
CA ILE A 433 9.97 -38.97 -16.82
C ILE A 433 9.31 -38.25 -15.66
N ARG A 434 9.57 -38.73 -14.43
CA ARG A 434 9.14 -38.05 -13.20
C ARG A 434 10.05 -36.84 -12.95
N GLN A 435 9.44 -35.67 -12.72
CA GLN A 435 10.13 -34.46 -12.27
C GLN A 435 9.65 -34.10 -10.86
N ASP A 436 10.58 -33.78 -9.96
CA ASP A 436 10.37 -33.66 -8.50
C ASP A 436 9.11 -32.91 -8.07
N THR A 437 8.80 -31.78 -8.70
CA THR A 437 7.66 -30.91 -8.32
C THR A 437 6.52 -30.93 -9.34
N ARG A 438 6.64 -31.70 -10.43
CA ARG A 438 5.72 -31.63 -11.57
C ARG A 438 5.06 -32.96 -11.90
N GLY A 439 5.35 -34.00 -11.13
CA GLY A 439 4.84 -35.35 -11.33
C GLY A 439 5.47 -36.00 -12.57
N VAL A 440 4.74 -36.94 -13.16
CA VAL A 440 5.17 -37.64 -14.37
C VAL A 440 4.82 -36.80 -15.61
N ILE A 441 5.82 -36.60 -16.47
CA ILE A 441 5.68 -35.88 -17.74
C ILE A 441 5.86 -36.85 -18.89
N ASP A 442 4.92 -36.82 -19.84
CA ASP A 442 4.99 -37.55 -21.10
C ASP A 442 5.72 -36.69 -22.14
N TYR A 443 6.83 -37.20 -22.68
CA TYR A 443 7.61 -36.59 -23.74
C TYR A 443 7.36 -37.34 -25.04
N SER A 444 7.16 -36.61 -26.13
CA SER A 444 6.90 -37.18 -27.46
C SER A 444 8.09 -37.05 -28.42
N MET A 445 8.99 -36.09 -28.18
CA MET A 445 10.17 -35.85 -29.02
C MET A 445 11.46 -35.82 -28.20
N GLN A 446 12.53 -36.35 -28.79
CA GLN A 446 13.89 -36.31 -28.26
C GLN A 446 14.83 -35.75 -29.32
N LEU A 447 15.63 -34.75 -28.94
CA LEU A 447 16.68 -34.16 -29.75
C LEU A 447 18.03 -34.49 -29.13
N THR A 448 18.86 -35.28 -29.81
CA THR A 448 20.19 -35.66 -29.32
C THR A 448 21.26 -34.89 -30.10
N PHE A 449 22.02 -34.08 -29.37
CA PHE A 449 23.09 -33.22 -29.87
C PHE A 449 24.46 -33.91 -29.77
N ALA A 450 25.50 -33.36 -30.40
CA ALA A 450 26.84 -33.94 -30.34
C ALA A 450 27.44 -33.83 -28.93
N SER A 451 27.07 -32.79 -28.17
CA SER A 451 27.55 -32.59 -26.79
C SER A 451 26.46 -32.09 -25.84
N LYS A 452 26.78 -32.15 -24.53
CA LYS A 452 25.91 -31.63 -23.46
C LYS A 452 25.79 -30.11 -23.52
N GLU A 453 26.86 -29.44 -23.94
CA GLU A 453 26.97 -27.99 -24.05
C GLU A 453 26.10 -27.46 -25.19
N GLU A 454 26.03 -28.19 -26.31
CA GLU A 454 25.12 -27.87 -27.42
C GLU A 454 23.65 -28.04 -27.04
N ALA A 455 23.31 -29.15 -26.39
CA ALA A 455 21.96 -29.39 -25.86
C ALA A 455 21.54 -28.32 -24.85
N ARG A 456 22.49 -27.84 -24.03
CA ARG A 456 22.26 -26.78 -23.05
C ARG A 456 21.99 -25.43 -23.74
N ALA A 457 22.85 -25.03 -24.67
CA ALA A 457 22.68 -23.79 -25.41
C ALA A 457 21.37 -23.78 -26.22
N PHE A 458 20.98 -24.92 -26.79
CA PHE A 458 19.71 -25.06 -27.51
C PHE A 458 18.51 -24.86 -26.58
N SER A 459 18.53 -25.50 -25.41
CA SER A 459 17.47 -25.35 -24.41
C SER A 459 17.33 -23.90 -23.94
N ASP A 460 18.46 -23.21 -23.71
CA ASP A 460 18.49 -21.82 -23.28
C ASP A 460 17.97 -20.86 -24.39
N ALA A 461 18.34 -21.10 -25.65
CA ALA A 461 17.98 -20.26 -26.79
C ALA A 461 16.51 -20.32 -27.19
N MET A 462 15.87 -21.48 -27.02
CA MET A 462 14.45 -21.64 -27.28
C MET A 462 13.57 -20.87 -26.27
N GLY A 463 14.20 -20.08 -25.37
CA GLY A 463 13.54 -19.21 -24.40
C GLY A 463 12.83 -20.00 -23.31
N TYR A 464 13.14 -21.30 -23.19
CA TYR A 464 12.61 -22.20 -22.19
C TYR A 464 13.56 -22.23 -20.99
N GLN A 465 13.77 -21.07 -20.35
CA GLN A 465 14.51 -20.97 -19.08
C GLN A 465 13.89 -21.83 -17.95
N ASN A 466 12.66 -22.32 -18.16
CA ASN A 466 11.96 -23.23 -17.26
C ASN A 466 12.13 -24.68 -17.78
N LYS A 467 12.65 -25.59 -16.95
CA LYS A 467 12.94 -27.03 -17.21
C LYS A 467 11.70 -27.91 -17.53
N THR A 468 10.64 -27.30 -18.02
CA THR A 468 9.26 -27.78 -17.88
C THR A 468 8.59 -27.99 -19.21
N LEU A 469 9.09 -27.28 -20.21
CA LEU A 469 8.73 -27.42 -21.62
C LEU A 469 9.78 -28.32 -22.31
N LEU A 470 11.02 -28.26 -21.82
CA LEU A 470 12.15 -29.09 -22.21
C LEU A 470 12.82 -29.71 -20.98
N PHE A 471 13.21 -30.99 -21.07
CA PHE A 471 14.05 -31.66 -20.08
C PHE A 471 15.36 -32.09 -20.73
N GLN A 472 16.50 -31.71 -20.15
CA GLN A 472 17.81 -32.12 -20.66
C GLN A 472 18.40 -33.23 -19.79
N LYS A 473 18.80 -34.34 -20.40
CA LYS A 473 19.61 -35.41 -19.78
C LYS A 473 20.82 -35.68 -20.68
N GLY A 474 22.01 -35.30 -20.20
CA GLY A 474 23.24 -35.37 -21.01
C GLY A 474 23.16 -34.47 -22.24
N ASN A 475 23.42 -35.05 -23.42
CA ASN A 475 23.31 -34.39 -24.72
C ASN A 475 21.91 -34.49 -25.36
N THR A 476 20.91 -35.04 -24.65
CA THR A 476 19.55 -35.22 -25.18
C THR A 476 18.56 -34.27 -24.51
N VAL A 477 17.75 -33.61 -25.33
CA VAL A 477 16.67 -32.71 -24.93
C VAL A 477 15.33 -33.36 -25.26
N TYR A 478 14.51 -33.57 -24.24
CA TYR A 478 13.18 -34.16 -24.33
C TYR A 478 12.14 -33.04 -24.37
N ILE A 479 11.20 -33.10 -25.32
CA ILE A 479 10.13 -32.11 -25.52
C ILE A 479 8.81 -32.71 -25.05
N ALA A 480 8.14 -32.02 -24.12
CA ALA A 480 6.92 -32.52 -23.51
C ALA A 480 5.76 -32.52 -24.53
N LYS A 481 4.93 -33.57 -24.48
CA LYS A 481 3.83 -33.78 -25.45
C LYS A 481 2.83 -32.62 -25.49
N ASP A 482 2.59 -31.97 -24.35
CA ASP A 482 1.72 -30.79 -24.20
C ASP A 482 2.36 -29.47 -24.69
N THR A 483 3.55 -29.52 -25.28
CA THR A 483 4.32 -28.34 -25.73
C THR A 483 4.86 -28.47 -27.15
N GLU A 484 4.71 -29.65 -27.76
CA GLU A 484 5.23 -29.99 -29.08
C GLU A 484 4.78 -28.99 -30.16
N ALA A 485 3.50 -28.61 -30.20
CA ALA A 485 3.00 -27.65 -31.19
C ALA A 485 3.60 -26.24 -31.03
N ASP A 486 3.81 -25.78 -29.79
CA ASP A 486 4.51 -24.51 -29.52
C ASP A 486 5.98 -24.60 -29.93
N PHE A 487 6.63 -25.73 -29.62
CA PHE A 487 8.00 -26.00 -30.03
C PHE A 487 8.16 -25.92 -31.56
N LEU A 488 7.33 -26.65 -32.32
CA LEU A 488 7.34 -26.65 -33.78
C LEU A 488 7.09 -25.25 -34.36
N LYS A 489 6.20 -24.47 -33.75
CA LYS A 489 5.92 -23.08 -34.16
C LYS A 489 7.10 -22.15 -33.88
N LYS A 490 7.76 -22.29 -32.72
CA LYS A 490 8.93 -21.48 -32.35
C LYS A 490 10.17 -21.80 -33.17
N MET A 491 10.35 -23.06 -33.56
CA MET A 491 11.39 -23.48 -34.49
C MET A 491 11.28 -22.76 -35.86
N CYS A 492 10.09 -22.26 -36.21
CA CYS A 492 9.85 -21.55 -37.46
C CYS A 492 10.06 -20.02 -37.39
N LYS A 493 10.51 -19.46 -36.25
CA LYS A 493 10.72 -18.00 -36.08
C LYS A 493 12.20 -17.62 -36.10
N SER A 494 12.55 -16.60 -36.90
CA SER A 494 13.92 -16.11 -37.11
C SER A 494 14.58 -15.47 -35.88
N GLU A 495 13.79 -14.86 -34.98
CA GLU A 495 14.28 -14.16 -33.77
C GLU A 495 14.97 -15.09 -32.76
N ASN A 496 14.55 -16.36 -32.68
CA ASN A 496 15.12 -17.34 -31.74
C ASN A 496 16.56 -17.75 -32.14
N THR A 497 16.91 -17.64 -33.41
CA THR A 497 18.24 -17.91 -33.95
C THR A 497 19.30 -16.91 -33.43
N ALA A 498 18.91 -15.65 -33.21
CA ALA A 498 19.83 -14.62 -32.70
C ALA A 498 20.17 -14.82 -31.20
N SER A 499 19.22 -15.32 -30.40
CA SER A 499 19.41 -15.55 -28.96
C SER A 499 20.30 -16.75 -28.66
N TYR A 500 20.32 -17.78 -29.54
CA TYR A 500 21.23 -18.93 -29.45
C TYR A 500 22.71 -18.53 -29.55
N LYS A 501 23.02 -17.63 -30.49
CA LYS A 501 24.38 -17.16 -30.78
C LYS A 501 25.06 -16.52 -29.57
N THR A 502 24.32 -15.70 -28.82
CA THR A 502 24.84 -14.98 -27.65
C THR A 502 25.16 -15.95 -26.51
N HIS A 503 24.28 -16.93 -26.23
CA HIS A 503 24.43 -17.83 -25.08
C HIS A 503 25.48 -18.94 -25.28
N LEU A 504 25.58 -19.55 -26.46
CA LEU A 504 26.61 -20.56 -26.73
C LEU A 504 28.02 -19.95 -26.66
N ALA A 505 28.18 -18.71 -27.14
CA ALA A 505 29.43 -17.97 -27.02
C ALA A 505 29.81 -17.72 -25.56
N THR A 506 28.85 -17.37 -24.69
CA THR A 506 29.07 -17.19 -23.25
C THR A 506 29.46 -18.51 -22.55
N LEU A 507 28.79 -19.62 -22.87
CA LEU A 507 29.09 -20.92 -22.26
C LEU A 507 30.48 -21.45 -22.66
N LYS A 508 30.88 -21.28 -23.92
CA LYS A 508 32.22 -21.66 -24.41
C LYS A 508 33.34 -20.76 -23.84
N SER A 509 33.09 -19.47 -23.67
CA SER A 509 34.06 -18.58 -23.00
C SER A 509 34.16 -18.83 -21.49
N SER A 510 33.08 -19.28 -20.85
CA SER A 510 33.08 -19.70 -19.44
C SER A 510 33.79 -21.04 -19.20
N SER A 511 33.87 -21.91 -20.21
CA SER A 511 34.62 -23.18 -20.17
C SER A 511 36.05 -23.07 -20.70
N ALA A 512 36.45 -21.89 -21.18
CA ALA A 512 37.80 -21.57 -21.64
C ALA A 512 38.65 -20.80 -20.60
N GLN A 513 38.10 -20.50 -19.42
CA GLN A 513 38.96 -20.15 -18.28
C GLN A 513 39.43 -21.45 -17.62
N PRO A 514 40.75 -21.68 -17.50
CA PRO A 514 41.22 -22.63 -16.50
C PRO A 514 40.66 -22.15 -15.17
N LEU A 515 40.00 -23.03 -14.43
CA LEU A 515 39.98 -22.89 -12.99
C LEU A 515 41.43 -22.64 -12.57
N PRO A 516 41.75 -21.61 -11.77
CA PRO A 516 43.07 -21.51 -11.20
C PRO A 516 43.31 -22.84 -10.49
N GLN A 517 44.32 -23.58 -10.96
CA GLN A 517 44.82 -24.73 -10.22
C GLN A 517 45.06 -24.23 -8.78
N PRO A 518 44.55 -24.93 -7.76
CA PRO A 518 45.02 -24.67 -6.41
C PRO A 518 46.53 -24.87 -6.47
N LYS A 519 47.29 -23.82 -6.13
CA LYS A 519 48.68 -24.04 -5.72
C LYS A 519 48.62 -25.05 -4.58
N GLU A 520 49.31 -26.17 -4.73
CA GLU A 520 49.74 -26.96 -3.60
C GLU A 520 50.53 -26.03 -2.67
N THR A 521 49.88 -25.57 -1.61
CA THR A 521 50.56 -25.33 -0.33
C THR A 521 50.20 -26.53 0.54
N LEU A 522 51.03 -27.56 0.42
CA LEU A 522 51.31 -28.46 1.53
C LEU A 522 52.02 -27.64 2.60
N GLU A 523 51.27 -27.19 3.61
CA GLU A 523 51.81 -27.11 4.97
C GLU A 523 50.78 -27.75 5.89
N ASP A 524 51.21 -28.85 6.50
CA ASP A 524 50.51 -29.58 7.53
C ASP A 524 50.13 -28.64 8.68
N VAL A 525 48.84 -28.32 8.81
CA VAL A 525 48.31 -27.83 10.09
C VAL A 525 48.09 -29.04 10.98
N VAL A 526 49.16 -29.43 11.66
CA VAL A 526 49.13 -30.36 12.79
C VAL A 526 48.21 -29.78 13.86
N MET A 527 47.05 -30.42 14.04
CA MET A 527 46.16 -30.21 15.18
C MET A 527 46.91 -30.56 16.47
N SER A 528 47.35 -29.55 17.22
CA SER A 528 47.89 -29.73 18.58
C SER A 528 46.84 -29.31 19.61
N ALA A 529 46.50 -30.21 20.52
CA ALA A 529 45.62 -29.99 21.65
C ALA A 529 46.16 -28.90 22.61
N PRO A 530 45.30 -28.18 23.36
CA PRO A 530 45.74 -27.15 24.28
C PRO A 530 46.50 -27.75 25.46
N LYS A 531 47.71 -27.24 25.72
CA LYS A 531 48.50 -27.60 26.91
C LYS A 531 47.91 -26.93 28.15
N SER A 532 47.67 -27.76 29.16
CA SER A 532 47.36 -27.45 30.55
C SER A 532 48.33 -26.42 31.15
N GLY A 533 47.80 -25.44 31.87
CA GLY A 533 48.59 -24.49 32.64
C GLY A 533 49.27 -25.11 33.87
N LYS A 534 50.42 -24.53 34.23
CA LYS A 534 50.95 -24.39 35.60
C LYS A 534 51.78 -23.11 35.66
N GLY A 535 51.70 -22.46 36.82
CA GLY A 535 51.99 -21.04 37.06
C GLY A 535 53.47 -20.65 37.14
N PRO A 536 53.73 -19.37 37.47
CA PRO A 536 55.08 -18.82 37.59
C PRO A 536 55.70 -19.16 38.96
N PRO A 537 57.04 -19.10 39.09
CA PRO A 537 57.70 -19.17 40.39
C PRO A 537 57.38 -17.98 41.30
#